data_AF-A0A7L0RS31-F1
#
_entry.id   AF-A0A7L0RS31-F1
#
_cell.length_a   1.000
_cell.length_b   1.000
_cell.length_c   1.000
_cell.angle_alpha   90.00
_cell.angle_beta   90.00
_cell.angle_gamma   90.00
#
_symmetry.space_group_name_H-M   'P 1'
#
loop_
_entity.id
_entity.type
_entity.pdbx_description
1 polymer ?
#
loop_
_entity_poly.entity_id
_entity_poly.type
_entity_poly.pdbx_seq_one_letter_code
_entity_poly.pdbx_strand_id
1 'polypeptide(L)'
;AEELSSMKDMDWNDFLQQICSLLDSTEKNTGAACSKLNLLYYLCTVAVHKEIASRLISSQLFPILIQQLRAATSWDIRAKVARVIGLLALHTSELGENVPVSEAVKLLTELIRENFRNSKLKQCLLPAVGELLYLIASE
;
A
#
# COMPACT_ATOMS: atom_id res chain seq x y z
N ALA A 1 13.50 10.16 -4.76
CA ALA A 1 13.47 9.86 -3.32
C ALA A 1 13.91 11.06 -2.50
N GLU A 2 15.10 11.62 -2.78
CA GLU A 2 15.62 12.82 -2.09
C GLU A 2 14.64 14.00 -2.12
N GLU A 3 14.02 14.28 -3.26
CA GLU A 3 13.00 15.33 -3.40
C GLU A 3 11.82 15.11 -2.45
N LEU A 4 11.19 13.92 -2.48
CA LEU A 4 10.09 13.55 -1.58
C LEU A 4 10.46 13.62 -0.10
N SER A 5 11.66 13.18 0.26
CA SER A 5 12.12 13.25 1.66
C SER A 5 12.35 14.69 2.13
N SER A 6 12.71 15.60 1.21
CA SER A 6 12.96 17.02 1.50
C SER A 6 11.70 17.90 1.40
N MET A 7 10.56 17.34 0.97
CA MET A 7 9.30 18.08 0.85
C MET A 7 8.81 18.59 2.20
N LYS A 8 8.47 19.88 2.23
CA LYS A 8 7.80 20.52 3.36
C LYS A 8 6.42 19.92 3.57
N ASP A 9 5.86 20.07 4.77
CA ASP A 9 4.59 19.46 5.12
C ASP A 9 3.42 19.90 4.24
N MET A 10 3.41 21.14 3.76
CA MET A 10 2.37 21.63 2.84
C MET A 10 2.43 20.90 1.49
N ASP A 11 3.61 20.87 0.86
CA ASP A 11 3.81 20.20 -0.43
C ASP A 11 3.57 18.69 -0.32
N TRP A 12 3.94 18.10 0.82
CA TRP A 12 3.67 16.69 1.11
C TRP A 12 2.18 16.39 1.23
N ASN A 13 1.41 17.25 1.89
CA ASN A 13 -0.04 17.08 2.00
C ASN A 13 -0.74 17.20 0.65
N ASP A 14 -0.31 18.13 -0.20
CA ASP A 14 -0.84 18.28 -1.56
C ASP A 14 -0.52 17.04 -2.41
N PHE A 15 0.72 16.55 -2.31
CA PHE A 15 1.15 15.30 -2.94
C PHE A 15 0.31 14.10 -2.48
N LEU A 16 0.08 13.96 -1.16
CA LEU A 16 -0.76 12.90 -0.61
C LEU A 16 -2.20 13.00 -1.12
N GLN A 17 -2.79 14.20 -1.13
CA GLN A 17 -4.15 14.40 -1.65
C GLN A 17 -4.26 13.97 -3.11
N GLN A 18 -3.27 14.32 -3.94
CA GLN A 18 -3.25 13.91 -5.34
C GLN A 18 -3.18 12.38 -5.48
N ILE A 19 -2.28 11.71 -4.76
CA ILE A 19 -2.16 10.23 -4.79
C ILE A 19 -3.46 9.57 -4.35
N CYS A 20 -4.03 10.03 -3.24
CA CYS A 20 -5.27 9.50 -2.70
C CYS A 20 -6.43 9.64 -3.70
N SER A 21 -6.54 10.80 -4.37
CA SER A 21 -7.57 11.05 -5.39
C SER A 21 -7.41 10.13 -6.62
N LEU A 22 -6.17 9.87 -7.04
CA LEU A 22 -5.89 8.99 -8.18
C LEU A 22 -6.19 7.52 -7.85
N LEU A 23 -5.86 7.08 -6.63
CA LEU A 23 -6.14 5.72 -6.17
C LEU A 23 -7.64 5.46 -5.99
N ASP A 24 -8.38 6.42 -5.42
CA ASP A 24 -9.81 6.26 -5.17
C ASP A 24 -10.67 6.38 -6.44
N SER A 25 -10.09 6.89 -7.53
CA SER A 25 -10.79 6.98 -8.82
C SER A 25 -11.25 5.62 -9.34
N THR A 26 -12.51 5.56 -9.80
CA THR A 26 -13.07 4.37 -10.43
C THR A 26 -12.43 4.12 -11.79
N GLU A 27 -12.08 2.86 -12.06
CA GLU A 27 -11.48 2.40 -13.33
C GLU A 27 -12.53 2.38 -14.45
N LYS A 28 -12.90 3.56 -14.97
CA LYS A 28 -13.93 3.70 -16.03
C LYS A 28 -13.45 3.22 -17.40
N ASN A 29 -12.14 3.11 -17.63
CA ASN A 29 -11.52 2.64 -18.86
C ASN A 29 -10.12 2.07 -18.61
N THR A 30 -9.54 1.42 -19.63
CA THR A 30 -8.19 0.81 -19.57
C THR A 30 -7.09 1.83 -19.25
N GLY A 31 -7.21 3.08 -19.70
CA GLY A 31 -6.23 4.15 -19.43
C GLY A 31 -6.19 4.54 -17.95
N ALA A 32 -7.35 4.59 -17.29
CA ALA A 32 -7.45 4.86 -15.86
C ALA A 32 -6.83 3.72 -15.03
N ALA A 33 -7.09 2.46 -15.40
CA ALA A 33 -6.47 1.30 -14.75
C ALA A 33 -4.94 1.30 -14.92
N CYS A 34 -4.44 1.63 -16.11
CA CYS A 34 -3.00 1.75 -16.37
C CYS A 34 -2.35 2.87 -15.54
N SER A 35 -2.99 4.03 -15.45
CA SER A 35 -2.49 5.16 -14.64
C SER A 35 -2.41 4.80 -13.16
N LYS A 36 -3.43 4.11 -12.63
CA LYS A 36 -3.43 3.61 -11.25
C LYS A 36 -2.30 2.59 -11.00
N LEU A 37 -2.09 1.66 -11.93
CA LEU A 37 -0.97 0.72 -11.83
C LEU A 37 0.38 1.43 -11.85
N ASN A 38 0.57 2.41 -12.73
CA ASN A 38 1.81 3.20 -12.79
C ASN A 38 2.07 3.94 -11.47
N LEU A 39 1.03 4.50 -10.87
CA LEU A 39 1.13 5.11 -9.54
C LEU A 39 1.54 4.07 -8.47
N LEU A 40 0.95 2.87 -8.47
CA LEU A 40 1.34 1.81 -7.55
C LEU A 40 2.80 1.35 -7.75
N TYR A 41 3.29 1.32 -8.99
CA TYR A 41 4.70 1.05 -9.29
C TYR A 41 5.62 2.14 -8.75
N TYR A 42 5.24 3.40 -8.94
CA TYR A 42 5.96 4.53 -8.38
C TYR A 42 6.02 4.43 -6.84
N LEU A 43 4.89 4.16 -6.19
CA LEU A 43 4.82 3.95 -4.75
C LEU A 43 5.73 2.81 -4.27
N CYS A 44 5.76 1.68 -4.99
CA CYS A 44 6.71 0.59 -4.68
C CYS A 44 8.17 1.06 -4.76
N THR A 45 8.50 1.98 -5.67
CA THR A 45 9.86 2.48 -5.86
C THR A 45 10.28 3.41 -4.74
N VAL A 46 9.37 4.24 -4.22
CA VAL A 46 9.69 5.21 -3.17
C VAL A 46 9.52 4.65 -1.75
N ALA A 47 8.68 3.62 -1.57
CA ALA A 47 8.42 2.98 -0.28
C ALA A 47 9.61 2.17 0.28
N VAL A 48 10.70 2.01 -0.47
CA VAL A 48 11.95 1.40 0.05
C VAL A 48 12.77 2.34 0.93
N HIS A 49 12.45 3.64 0.91
CA HIS A 49 13.14 4.65 1.72
C HIS A 49 12.40 4.83 3.05
N LYS A 50 13.13 4.67 4.15
CA LYS A 50 12.60 4.61 5.52
C LYS A 50 11.71 5.80 5.88
N GLU A 51 12.18 7.02 5.60
CA GLU A 51 11.50 8.27 5.92
C GLU A 51 10.20 8.39 5.12
N ILE A 52 10.24 8.01 3.84
CA ILE A 52 9.07 8.03 2.96
C ILE A 52 8.06 6.97 3.40
N ALA A 53 8.51 5.74 3.66
CA ALA A 53 7.66 4.65 4.13
C ALA A 53 6.92 5.02 5.42
N SER A 54 7.64 5.57 6.40
CA SER A 54 7.09 5.99 7.69
C SER A 54 6.05 7.11 7.52
N ARG A 55 6.31 8.11 6.66
CA ARG A 55 5.32 9.17 6.39
C ARG A 55 4.09 8.64 5.65
N LEU A 56 4.27 7.72 4.71
CA LEU A 56 3.17 7.17 3.91
C LEU A 56 2.27 6.24 4.74
N ILE A 57 2.84 5.34 5.55
CA ILE A 57 2.05 4.38 6.35
C ILE A 57 1.22 5.09 7.42
N SER A 58 1.75 6.17 8.01
CA SER A 58 1.06 6.99 9.01
C SER A 58 0.11 8.03 8.41
N SER A 59 -0.11 8.01 7.10
CA SER A 59 -0.99 8.96 6.39
C SER A 59 -2.32 8.34 5.97
N GLN A 60 -3.22 9.18 5.44
CA GLN A 60 -4.50 8.75 4.85
C GLN A 60 -4.36 7.82 3.64
N LEU A 61 -3.16 7.68 3.08
CA LEU A 61 -2.88 6.73 2.01
C LEU A 61 -3.10 5.28 2.47
N PHE A 62 -2.71 4.93 3.69
CA PHE A 62 -2.74 3.54 4.14
C PHE A 62 -4.17 2.96 4.22
N PRO A 63 -5.16 3.67 4.82
CA PRO A 63 -6.56 3.29 4.71
C PRO A 63 -7.06 3.15 3.27
N ILE A 64 -6.66 4.05 2.36
CA ILE A 64 -7.06 3.97 0.95
C ILE A 64 -6.45 2.73 0.27
N LEU A 65 -5.22 2.35 0.59
CA LEU A 65 -4.63 1.10 0.10
C LEU A 65 -5.43 -0.11 0.59
N ILE A 66 -5.84 -0.16 1.85
CA ILE A 66 -6.72 -1.22 2.38
C ILE A 66 -8.06 -1.25 1.62
N GLN A 67 -8.65 -0.09 1.36
CA GLN A 67 -9.88 0.02 0.57
C GLN A 67 -9.68 -0.50 -0.87
N GLN A 68 -8.58 -0.14 -1.53
CA GLN A 68 -8.28 -0.62 -2.89
C GLN A 68 -8.06 -2.14 -2.91
N LEU A 69 -7.45 -2.71 -1.86
CA LEU A 69 -7.29 -4.16 -1.73
C LEU A 69 -8.64 -4.89 -1.67
N ARG A 70 -9.66 -4.26 -1.05
CA ARG A 70 -11.03 -4.77 -0.97
C ARG A 70 -11.83 -4.54 -2.27
N ALA A 71 -11.74 -3.35 -2.84
CA ALA A 71 -12.65 -2.87 -3.88
C ALA A 71 -12.18 -3.13 -5.32
N ALA A 72 -10.87 -3.17 -5.57
CA ALA A 72 -10.35 -3.33 -6.94
C ALA A 72 -10.83 -4.66 -7.55
N THR A 73 -11.24 -4.66 -8.81
CA THR A 73 -11.63 -5.89 -9.53
C THR A 73 -10.44 -6.56 -10.20
N SER A 74 -9.40 -5.79 -10.54
CA SER A 74 -8.17 -6.28 -11.12
C SER A 74 -7.24 -6.90 -10.07
N TRP A 75 -6.85 -8.16 -10.29
CA TRP A 75 -5.87 -8.84 -9.46
C TRP A 75 -4.48 -8.24 -9.56
N ASP A 76 -4.10 -7.66 -10.70
CA ASP A 76 -2.81 -6.97 -10.85
C ASP A 76 -2.76 -5.74 -9.92
N ILE A 77 -3.87 -5.01 -9.82
CA ILE A 77 -4.00 -3.87 -8.91
C ILE A 77 -3.96 -4.34 -7.46
N ARG A 78 -4.75 -5.36 -7.08
CA ARG A 78 -4.73 -5.93 -5.72
C ARG A 78 -3.34 -6.42 -5.32
N ALA A 79 -2.67 -7.15 -6.21
CA ALA A 79 -1.32 -7.64 -6.02
C ALA A 79 -0.32 -6.50 -5.76
N LYS A 80 -0.42 -5.42 -6.55
CA LYS A 80 0.46 -4.26 -6.40
C LYS A 80 0.15 -3.44 -5.14
N VAL A 81 -1.12 -3.26 -4.80
CA VAL A 81 -1.53 -2.64 -3.53
C VAL A 81 -0.97 -3.42 -2.34
N ALA A 82 -1.13 -4.75 -2.33
CA ALA A 82 -0.55 -5.60 -1.30
C ALA A 82 0.98 -5.43 -1.22
N ARG A 83 1.66 -5.32 -2.37
CA ARG A 83 3.11 -5.08 -2.37
C ARG A 83 3.48 -3.72 -1.79
N VAL A 84 2.75 -2.65 -2.10
CA VAL A 84 2.96 -1.33 -1.50
C VAL A 84 2.79 -1.40 0.02
N ILE A 85 1.69 -2.00 0.50
CA ILE A 85 1.43 -2.19 1.94
C ILE A 85 2.60 -2.92 2.62
N GLY A 86 3.07 -4.01 2.01
CA GLY A 86 4.19 -4.79 2.54
C GLY A 86 5.51 -4.02 2.58
N LEU A 87 5.82 -3.24 1.54
CA LEU A 87 7.01 -2.36 1.50
C LEU A 87 6.94 -1.26 2.56
N LEU A 88 5.77 -0.62 2.71
CA LEU A 88 5.56 0.36 3.77
C LEU A 88 5.83 -0.27 5.13
N ALA A 89 5.27 -1.46 5.40
CA ALA A 89 5.47 -2.16 6.65
C ALA A 89 6.94 -2.53 6.90
N LEU A 90 7.65 -3.01 5.86
CA LEU A 90 9.04 -3.45 5.95
C LEU A 90 10.03 -2.31 6.24
N HIS A 91 9.78 -1.11 5.70
CA HIS A 91 10.73 0.00 5.76
C HIS A 91 10.34 1.08 6.77
N THR A 92 9.16 1.01 7.37
CA THR A 92 8.73 1.95 8.41
C THR A 92 9.60 1.81 9.66
N SER A 93 9.92 2.94 10.29
CA SER A 93 10.70 2.99 11.54
C SER A 93 9.88 2.66 12.78
N GLU A 94 8.68 3.22 12.82
CA GLU A 94 7.81 3.31 13.99
C GLU A 94 6.36 3.27 13.49
N LEU A 95 5.56 2.43 14.13
CA LEU A 95 4.14 2.30 13.82
C LEU A 95 3.34 3.25 14.70
N GLY A 96 2.65 4.21 14.07
CA GLY A 96 1.71 5.06 14.79
C GLY A 96 0.53 4.27 15.36
N GLU A 97 0.10 4.60 16.58
CA GLU A 97 -0.98 3.90 17.32
C GLU A 97 -2.29 3.74 16.54
N ASN A 98 -2.58 4.66 15.63
CA ASN A 98 -3.84 4.71 14.88
C ASN A 98 -3.74 4.08 13.48
N VAL A 99 -2.59 3.50 13.10
CA VAL A 99 -2.43 2.90 11.78
C VAL A 99 -3.17 1.55 11.75
N PRO A 100 -4.13 1.32 10.84
CA PRO A 100 -4.99 0.13 10.84
C PRO A 100 -4.30 -1.14 10.28
N VAL A 101 -3.10 -1.46 10.77
CA VAL A 101 -2.33 -2.64 10.30
C VAL A 101 -3.04 -3.97 10.56
N SER A 102 -3.80 -4.06 11.66
CA SER A 102 -4.59 -5.25 11.98
C SER A 102 -5.70 -5.50 10.94
N GLU A 103 -6.30 -4.44 10.40
CA GLU A 103 -7.28 -4.56 9.31
C GLU A 103 -6.62 -5.04 8.02
N ALA A 104 -5.42 -4.53 7.70
CA ALA A 104 -4.64 -4.96 6.54
C ALA A 104 -4.28 -6.47 6.64
N VAL A 105 -3.81 -6.93 7.80
CA VAL A 105 -3.49 -8.35 8.05
C VAL A 105 -4.74 -9.22 7.88
N LYS A 106 -5.87 -8.82 8.48
CA LYS A 106 -7.13 -9.55 8.35
C LYS A 106 -7.54 -9.68 6.87
N LEU A 107 -7.57 -8.57 6.13
CA LEU A 107 -8.00 -8.57 4.74
C LEU A 107 -7.07 -9.42 3.84
N LEU A 108 -5.76 -9.29 4.01
CA LEU A 108 -4.79 -10.10 3.25
C LEU A 108 -4.93 -11.60 3.53
N THR A 109 -5.13 -11.98 4.80
CA THR A 109 -5.32 -13.39 5.18
C THR A 109 -6.65 -13.96 4.68
N GLU A 110 -7.72 -13.16 4.64
CA GLU A 110 -8.99 -13.51 4.00
C GLU A 110 -8.79 -13.75 2.49
N LEU A 111 -8.12 -12.83 1.78
CA LEU A 111 -7.85 -12.98 0.35
C LEU A 111 -6.99 -14.21 0.03
N ILE A 112 -5.97 -14.51 0.85
CA ILE A 112 -5.15 -15.72 0.72
C ILE A 112 -6.00 -16.97 0.89
N ARG A 113 -6.89 -16.98 1.88
CA ARG A 113 -7.79 -18.11 2.16
C ARG A 113 -8.76 -18.35 1.01
N GLU A 114 -9.40 -17.29 0.50
CA GLU A 114 -10.31 -17.37 -0.65
C GLU A 114 -9.62 -17.89 -1.91
N ASN A 115 -8.32 -17.58 -2.07
CA ASN A 115 -7.53 -17.93 -3.25
C ASN A 115 -6.54 -19.06 -2.98
N PHE A 116 -6.83 -19.95 -2.03
CA PHE A 116 -5.85 -20.94 -1.53
C PHE A 116 -5.29 -21.89 -2.61
N ARG A 117 -6.01 -22.11 -3.71
CA ARG A 117 -5.56 -22.93 -4.86
C ARG A 117 -4.67 -22.17 -5.84
N ASN A 118 -4.65 -20.83 -5.80
CA ASN A 118 -3.87 -20.00 -6.71
C ASN A 118 -2.50 -19.69 -6.09
N SER A 119 -1.50 -20.51 -6.42
CA SER A 119 -0.14 -20.36 -5.88
C SER A 119 0.51 -19.01 -6.22
N LYS A 120 0.24 -18.44 -7.40
CA LYS A 120 0.81 -17.14 -7.80
C LYS A 120 0.25 -16.01 -6.93
N LEU A 121 -1.06 -15.99 -6.70
CA LEU A 121 -1.68 -14.99 -5.82
C LEU A 121 -1.20 -15.14 -4.38
N LYS A 122 -1.12 -16.37 -3.86
CA LYS A 122 -0.57 -16.61 -2.53
C LYS A 122 0.87 -16.09 -2.39
N GLN A 123 1.74 -16.39 -3.36
CA GLN A 123 3.12 -15.91 -3.37
C GLN A 123 3.22 -14.38 -3.42
N CYS A 124 2.22 -13.71 -4.00
CA CYS A 124 2.17 -12.25 -4.05
C CYS A 124 1.66 -11.61 -2.76
N LEU A 125 0.66 -12.21 -2.10
CA LEU A 125 -0.01 -11.62 -0.94
C LEU A 125 0.66 -12.00 0.40
N LEU A 126 1.19 -13.21 0.50
CA LEU A 126 1.79 -13.73 1.73
C LEU A 126 2.98 -12.88 2.24
N PRO A 127 3.88 -12.34 1.38
CA PRO A 127 4.94 -11.45 1.83
C PRO A 127 4.42 -10.25 2.63
N ALA A 128 3.35 -9.60 2.15
CA ALA A 128 2.78 -8.43 2.83
C ALA A 128 2.25 -8.77 4.23
N VAL A 129 1.69 -9.98 4.41
CA VAL A 129 1.28 -10.46 5.74
C VAL A 129 2.51 -10.63 6.65
N GLY A 130 3.57 -11.25 6.15
CA GLY A 130 4.81 -11.45 6.92
C GLY A 130 5.47 -10.13 7.30
N GLU A 131 5.54 -9.17 6.37
CA GLU A 131 6.11 -7.84 6.59
C GLU A 131 5.30 -7.04 7.62
N LEU A 132 3.95 -7.09 7.57
CA LEU A 132 3.09 -6.47 8.58
C LEU A 132 3.25 -7.12 9.96
N LEU A 133 3.29 -8.45 10.04
CA LEU A 133 3.48 -9.15 11.31
C LEU A 133 4.86 -8.88 11.90
N TYR A 134 5.89 -8.77 11.06
CA TYR A 134 7.22 -8.37 11.50
C TYR A 134 7.21 -6.97 12.09
N LEU A 135 6.59 -5.99 11.43
CA LEU A 135 6.44 -4.63 11.96
C LEU A 135 5.73 -4.67 13.33
N ILE A 136 4.54 -5.27 13.40
CA ILE A 136 3.75 -5.35 14.64
C ILE A 136 4.53 -5.99 15.79
N ALA A 137 5.35 -7.01 15.50
CA ALA A 137 6.14 -7.71 16.52
C ALA A 137 7.44 -6.98 16.90
N SER A 138 7.86 -5.98 16.12
CA SER A 138 9.08 -5.20 16.34
C SER A 138 8.83 -3.88 17.07
N GLU A 139 7.56 -3.51 17.27
CA GLU A 139 7.14 -2.39 18.13
C GLU A 139 7.21 -2.75 19.62
#